data_AF-A0A2G2ZRE4-F1
#
_entry.id   AF-A0A2G2ZRE4-F1
#
_cell.length_a   1.000
_cell.length_b   1.000
_cell.length_c   1.000
_cell.angle_alpha   90.00
_cell.angle_beta   90.00
_cell.angle_gamma   90.00
#
_symmetry.space_group_name_H-M   'P 1'
#
loop_
_entity.id
_entity.type
_entity.pdbx_description
1 polymer ?
#
loop_
_entity_poly.entity_id
_entity_poly.type
_entity_poly.pdbx_seq_one_letter_code
_entity_poly.pdbx_strand_id
1 'polypeptide(L)'
;MAKVANFLFIDSPVGTGFSYARTPADKHSDDLRATYHAYQFLPNWFVDHHEFLNNLLYVGGESYLGRTVPIITQNIAIRKTLFVLAPPISHFFIFANYRIPFAHGMGLISDELYESLMTKCNGDYLTPNQSNTFCLQDVETFKEVEFYLH
;
A
#
# COMPACT_ATOMS: atom_id res chain seq x y z
N MET A 1 -8.52 30.42 1.33
CA MET A 1 -8.40 29.03 1.80
C MET A 1 -7.51 29.03 3.03
N ALA A 2 -8.04 28.68 4.21
CA ALA A 2 -7.21 28.55 5.41
C ALA A 2 -6.33 27.29 5.28
N LYS A 3 -5.04 27.41 5.59
CA LYS A 3 -4.10 26.29 5.68
C LYS A 3 -4.42 25.55 6.99
N VAL A 4 -5.15 24.43 6.92
CA VAL A 4 -5.73 23.76 8.11
C VAL A 4 -4.75 22.80 8.81
N ALA A 5 -3.59 22.51 8.21
CA ALA A 5 -2.62 21.58 8.77
C ALA A 5 -1.18 21.89 8.31
N ASN A 6 -0.21 21.33 9.03
CA ASN A 6 1.20 21.24 8.64
C ASN A 6 1.47 19.85 8.09
N PHE A 7 2.17 19.77 6.96
CA PHE A 7 2.50 18.50 6.30
C PHE A 7 4.00 18.21 6.40
N LEU A 8 4.34 16.98 6.78
CA LEU A 8 5.70 16.45 6.81
C LEU A 8 5.77 15.27 5.83
N PHE A 9 6.58 15.41 4.77
CA PHE A 9 6.83 14.37 3.79
C PHE A 9 8.17 13.69 4.10
N ILE A 10 8.19 12.35 4.05
CA ILE A 10 9.35 11.54 4.41
C ILE A 10 9.66 10.61 3.25
N ASP A 11 10.85 10.76 2.66
CA ASP A 11 11.39 9.81 1.70
C ASP A 11 11.74 8.51 2.42
N SER A 12 10.98 7.44 2.17
CA SER A 12 11.13 6.14 2.83
C SER A 12 10.65 5.00 1.92
N PRO A 13 11.30 3.82 1.94
CA PRO A 13 12.45 3.44 2.76
C PRO A 13 13.79 4.01 2.26
N VAL A 14 14.87 3.64 2.95
CA VAL A 14 16.25 3.88 2.49
C VAL A 14 16.41 3.49 1.01
N GLY A 15 16.98 4.38 0.22
CA GLY A 15 17.11 4.24 -1.24
C GLY A 15 16.01 4.95 -2.03
N THR A 16 14.98 5.48 -1.38
CA THR A 16 13.91 6.28 -1.99
C THR A 16 14.27 7.77 -1.97
N GLY A 17 14.10 8.46 -3.09
CA GLY A 17 14.32 9.91 -3.18
C GLY A 17 15.72 10.30 -2.72
N PHE A 18 15.81 11.12 -1.67
CA PHE A 18 17.08 11.56 -1.08
C PHE A 18 17.54 10.71 0.12
N SER A 19 16.77 9.73 0.56
CA SER A 19 17.13 8.86 1.68
C SER A 19 18.16 7.81 1.28
N TYR A 20 19.27 7.71 2.01
CA TYR A 20 20.37 6.78 1.70
C TYR A 20 20.98 6.13 2.95
N ALA A 21 21.52 4.92 2.77
CA ALA A 21 22.28 4.21 3.80
C ALA A 21 23.78 4.48 3.65
N ARG A 22 24.46 4.59 4.79
CA ARG A 22 25.93 4.70 4.85
C ARG A 22 26.62 3.35 4.90
N THR A 23 25.92 2.30 5.36
CA THR A 23 26.48 0.95 5.47
C THR A 23 25.80 0.01 4.46
N PRO A 24 26.50 -1.04 3.98
CA PRO A 24 25.89 -2.05 3.12
C PRO A 24 24.73 -2.80 3.79
N ALA A 25 24.81 -3.04 5.10
CA ALA A 25 23.76 -3.77 5.84
C ALA A 25 22.42 -3.01 5.84
N ASP A 26 22.49 -1.68 5.90
CA ASP A 26 21.32 -0.79 5.94
C ASP A 26 20.75 -0.48 4.54
N LYS A 27 21.43 -0.91 3.46
CA LYS A 27 20.87 -0.80 2.10
C LYS A 27 19.71 -1.77 1.87
N HIS A 28 19.67 -2.87 2.62
CA HIS A 28 18.56 -3.82 2.54
C HIS A 28 17.41 -3.36 3.42
N SER A 29 16.28 -3.08 2.79
CA SER A 29 15.03 -2.73 3.47
C SER A 29 13.95 -3.77 3.21
N ASP A 30 13.20 -4.07 4.26
CA ASP A 30 11.92 -4.77 4.23
C ASP A 30 10.88 -3.93 4.98
N ASP A 31 9.63 -4.38 5.06
CA ASP A 31 8.57 -3.64 5.75
C ASP A 31 8.87 -3.37 7.22
N LEU A 32 9.48 -4.32 7.94
CA LEU A 32 9.78 -4.17 9.36
C LEU A 32 10.92 -3.15 9.56
N ARG A 33 11.97 -3.22 8.74
CA ARG A 33 13.07 -2.24 8.78
C ARG A 33 12.61 -0.85 8.35
N ALA A 34 11.83 -0.75 7.28
CA ALA A 34 11.30 0.53 6.80
C ALA A 34 10.43 1.21 7.86
N THR A 35 9.53 0.44 8.48
CA THR A 35 8.65 0.94 9.55
C THR A 35 9.42 1.28 10.80
N TYR A 36 10.45 0.51 11.16
CA TYR A 36 11.35 0.80 12.27
C TYR A 36 12.14 2.11 12.05
N HIS A 37 12.71 2.31 10.87
CA HIS A 37 13.41 3.56 10.53
C HIS A 37 12.47 4.76 10.56
N ALA A 38 11.24 4.63 10.03
CA ALA A 38 10.23 5.68 10.09
C ALA A 38 9.80 5.99 11.54
N TYR A 39 9.67 4.97 12.39
CA TYR A 39 9.42 5.13 13.81
C TYR A 39 10.57 5.85 14.52
N GLN A 40 11.83 5.53 14.22
CA GLN A 40 12.99 6.20 14.82
C GLN A 40 13.16 7.65 14.33
N PHE A 41 12.78 7.94 13.09
CA PHE A 41 12.85 9.28 12.53
C PHE A 41 11.98 10.29 13.30
N LEU A 42 10.75 9.93 13.65
CA LEU A 42 9.79 10.88 14.24
C LEU A 42 10.23 11.46 15.60
N PRO A 43 10.68 10.67 16.60
CA PRO A 43 11.23 11.21 17.83
C PRO A 43 12.41 12.14 17.60
N ASN A 44 13.35 11.79 16.70
CA ASN A 44 14.49 12.63 16.37
C ASN A 44 14.03 13.95 15.73
N TRP A 45 13.05 13.89 14.83
CA TRP A 45 12.48 15.08 14.21
C TRP A 45 11.84 16.02 15.25
N PHE A 46 11.14 15.48 16.26
CA PHE A 46 10.56 16.30 17.33
C PHE A 46 11.58 16.90 18.29
N VAL A 47 12.77 16.30 18.42
CA VAL A 47 13.90 16.92 19.16
C VAL A 47 14.40 18.16 18.45
N ASP A 48 14.36 18.21 17.12
CA ASP A 48 14.76 19.41 16.39
C ASP A 48 13.60 20.41 16.23
N HIS A 49 12.34 19.95 16.31
CA HIS A 49 11.13 20.73 16.02
C HIS A 49 10.11 20.66 17.19
N HIS A 50 10.55 21.15 18.36
CA HIS A 50 9.79 21.08 19.61
C HIS A 50 8.43 21.78 19.55
N GLU A 51 8.27 22.79 18.69
CA GLU A 51 7.03 23.55 18.49
C GLU A 51 5.86 22.69 18.00
N PHE A 52 6.12 21.50 17.45
CA PHE A 52 5.09 20.57 16.99
C PHE A 52 4.71 19.51 18.04
N LEU A 53 5.32 19.51 19.24
CA LEU A 53 5.09 18.48 20.25
C LEU A 53 3.64 18.42 20.74
N ASN A 54 2.94 19.55 20.82
CA ASN A 54 1.55 19.61 21.27
C ASN A 54 0.52 19.45 20.15
N ASN A 55 0.97 19.33 18.90
CA ASN A 55 0.06 19.19 17.76
C ASN A 55 -0.51 17.77 17.69
N LEU A 56 -1.77 17.67 17.24
CA LEU A 56 -2.36 16.40 16.83
C LEU A 56 -1.55 15.83 15.67
N LEU A 57 -1.19 14.55 15.79
CA LEU A 57 -0.45 13.84 14.76
C LEU A 57 -1.39 12.96 13.95
N TYR A 58 -1.35 13.14 12.63
CA TYR A 58 -2.02 12.31 11.65
C TYR A 58 -0.93 11.61 10.84
N VAL A 59 -1.03 10.29 10.68
CA VAL A 59 -0.11 9.55 9.82
C VAL A 59 -0.95 8.89 8.74
N GLY A 60 -0.63 9.23 7.50
CA GLY A 60 -1.33 8.73 6.33
C GLY A 60 -0.38 8.29 5.26
N GLY A 61 -0.92 7.56 4.29
CA GLY A 61 -0.18 7.07 3.14
C GLY A 61 -1.11 6.41 2.14
N GLU A 62 -0.67 6.37 0.89
CA GLU A 62 -1.40 5.79 -0.22
C GLU A 62 -0.67 4.56 -0.76
N SER A 63 -1.40 3.70 -1.49
CA SER A 63 -0.83 2.50 -2.11
C SER A 63 -0.14 1.64 -1.06
N TYR A 64 1.08 1.18 -1.30
CA TYR A 64 1.83 0.27 -0.42
C TYR A 64 1.93 0.74 1.04
N LEU A 65 1.83 2.06 1.30
CA LEU A 65 1.81 2.61 2.65
C LEU A 65 0.60 2.15 3.48
N GLY A 66 -0.46 1.64 2.85
CA GLY A 66 -1.56 0.94 3.51
C GLY A 66 -1.13 -0.28 4.34
N ARG A 67 0.07 -0.83 4.09
CA ARG A 67 0.67 -1.92 4.86
C ARG A 67 1.57 -1.41 5.99
N THR A 68 2.38 -0.39 5.72
CA THR A 68 3.41 0.09 6.66
C THR A 68 2.89 1.13 7.66
N VAL A 69 1.92 1.96 7.27
CA VAL A 69 1.32 2.99 8.15
C VAL A 69 0.68 2.37 9.40
N PRO A 70 -0.12 1.28 9.33
CA PRO A 70 -0.62 0.61 10.53
C PRO A 70 0.48 0.15 11.50
N ILE A 71 1.61 -0.35 10.98
CA ILE A 71 2.75 -0.80 11.79
C ILE A 71 3.44 0.40 12.46
N ILE A 72 3.70 1.47 11.70
CA ILE A 72 4.30 2.71 12.22
C ILE A 72 3.41 3.30 13.32
N THR A 73 2.11 3.39 13.04
CA THR A 73 1.14 3.99 13.95
C THR A 73 0.96 3.18 15.22
N GLN A 74 0.99 1.84 15.16
CA GLN A 74 0.99 0.99 16.35
C GLN A 74 2.18 1.29 17.27
N ASN A 75 3.38 1.48 16.71
CA ASN A 75 4.58 1.81 17.49
C ASN A 75 4.53 3.22 18.11
N ILE A 76 3.88 4.18 17.43
CA ILE A 76 3.76 5.58 17.89
C ILE A 76 2.60 5.78 18.86
N ALA A 77 1.47 5.10 18.67
CA ALA A 77 0.23 5.29 19.43
C ALA A 77 0.41 5.01 20.93
N ILE A 78 1.42 4.23 21.30
CA ILE A 78 1.86 4.02 22.68
C ILE A 78 2.23 5.36 23.37
N ARG A 79 2.57 6.41 22.60
CA ARG A 79 3.07 7.70 23.08
C ARG A 79 2.22 8.93 22.70
N LYS A 80 1.27 8.83 21.75
CA LYS A 80 0.41 9.95 21.30
C LYS A 80 -0.94 9.49 20.75
N THR A 81 -1.98 10.32 20.85
CA THR A 81 -3.25 10.14 20.12
C THR A 81 -3.02 10.28 18.63
N LEU A 82 -3.44 9.29 17.85
CA LEU A 82 -3.07 9.15 16.44
C LEU A 82 -4.28 8.75 15.59
N PHE A 83 -4.41 9.39 14.43
CA PHE A 83 -5.38 9.03 13.41
C PHE A 83 -4.66 8.48 12.17
N VAL A 84 -5.11 7.32 11.71
CA VAL A 84 -4.56 6.61 10.55
C VAL A 84 -5.39 6.94 9.32
N LEU A 85 -4.73 7.46 8.29
CA LEU A 85 -5.33 7.78 7.00
C LEU A 85 -4.66 6.97 5.89
N ALA A 86 -4.86 5.66 5.91
CA ALA A 86 -4.39 4.78 4.85
C ALA A 86 -5.43 3.68 4.58
N PRO A 87 -5.77 3.38 3.31
CA PRO A 87 -6.62 2.23 3.01
C PRO A 87 -5.90 0.97 3.48
N PRO A 88 -6.56 0.09 4.24
CA PRO A 88 -5.90 -1.11 4.74
C PRO A 88 -5.56 -2.03 3.57
N ILE A 89 -4.28 -2.23 3.31
CA ILE A 89 -3.80 -3.33 2.47
C ILE A 89 -3.45 -4.49 3.41
N SER A 90 -4.47 -4.98 4.12
CA SER A 90 -4.32 -6.13 5.02
C SER A 90 -4.37 -7.45 4.25
N HIS A 91 -5.06 -7.49 3.11
CA HIS A 91 -5.23 -8.69 2.31
C HIS A 91 -4.95 -8.41 0.82
N PHE A 92 -3.69 -8.55 0.41
CA PHE A 92 -3.28 -8.44 -1.01
C PHE A 92 -4.12 -9.34 -1.92
N PHE A 93 -4.44 -10.56 -1.45
CA PHE A 93 -5.30 -11.48 -2.18
C PHE A 93 -6.69 -10.91 -2.48
N ILE A 94 -7.35 -10.31 -1.50
CA ILE A 94 -8.67 -9.70 -1.68
C ILE A 94 -8.56 -8.51 -2.62
N PHE A 95 -7.57 -7.64 -2.41
CA PHE A 95 -7.37 -6.45 -3.23
C PHE A 95 -7.15 -6.79 -4.71
N ALA A 96 -6.29 -7.77 -4.99
CA ALA A 96 -6.02 -8.18 -6.36
C ALA A 96 -7.23 -8.88 -7.00
N ASN A 97 -7.92 -9.76 -6.27
CA ASN A 97 -9.12 -10.42 -6.79
C ASN A 97 -10.28 -9.44 -7.04
N TYR A 98 -10.30 -8.30 -6.32
CA TYR A 98 -11.28 -7.24 -6.53
C TYR A 98 -11.06 -6.45 -7.83
N ARG A 99 -9.90 -6.56 -8.49
CA ARG A 99 -9.62 -5.84 -9.74
C ARG A 99 -10.54 -6.25 -10.88
N ILE A 100 -10.92 -7.52 -10.96
CA ILE A 100 -11.82 -8.03 -11.99
C ILE A 100 -13.25 -7.48 -11.85
N PRO A 101 -13.94 -7.59 -10.69
CA PRO A 101 -15.27 -6.99 -10.54
C PRO A 101 -15.23 -5.46 -10.62
N PHE A 102 -14.13 -4.82 -10.20
CA PHE A 102 -13.94 -3.38 -10.42
C PHE A 102 -13.87 -3.03 -11.91
N ALA A 103 -13.04 -3.74 -12.68
CA ALA A 103 -12.90 -3.52 -14.11
C ALA A 103 -14.24 -3.73 -14.85
N HIS A 104 -15.01 -4.75 -14.47
CA HIS A 104 -16.35 -4.99 -15.01
C HIS A 104 -17.31 -3.84 -14.68
N GLY A 105 -17.38 -3.43 -13.40
CA GLY A 105 -18.24 -2.32 -12.97
C GLY A 105 -17.90 -0.97 -13.63
N MET A 106 -16.66 -0.81 -14.10
CA MET A 106 -16.19 0.36 -14.86
C MET A 106 -16.33 0.21 -16.38
N GLY A 107 -16.83 -0.93 -16.87
CA GLY A 107 -17.00 -1.22 -18.30
C GLY A 107 -15.68 -1.45 -19.06
N LEU A 108 -14.61 -1.84 -18.35
CA LEU A 108 -13.28 -2.06 -18.93
C LEU A 108 -13.11 -3.46 -19.51
N ILE A 109 -13.93 -4.42 -19.08
CA ILE A 109 -13.99 -5.78 -19.63
C ILE A 109 -15.43 -6.12 -20.01
N SER A 110 -15.60 -7.03 -20.96
CA SER A 110 -16.92 -7.45 -21.42
C SER A 110 -17.63 -8.34 -20.40
N ASP A 111 -18.95 -8.40 -20.49
CA ASP A 111 -19.77 -9.30 -19.67
C ASP A 111 -19.35 -10.76 -19.87
N GLU A 112 -19.01 -11.17 -21.11
CA GLU A 112 -18.57 -12.54 -21.39
C GLU A 112 -17.25 -12.89 -20.69
N LEU A 113 -16.27 -11.98 -20.71
CA LEU A 113 -15.00 -12.20 -20.03
C LEU A 113 -15.20 -12.24 -18.51
N TYR A 114 -16.00 -11.33 -17.96
CA TYR A 114 -16.31 -11.30 -16.53
C TYR A 114 -17.02 -12.58 -16.06
N GLU A 115 -18.08 -13.01 -16.74
CA GLU A 115 -18.81 -14.24 -16.40
C GLU A 115 -17.91 -15.48 -16.51
N SER A 116 -17.04 -15.53 -17.53
CA SER A 116 -16.07 -16.62 -17.69
C SER A 116 -15.07 -16.67 -16.53
N LEU A 117 -14.50 -15.52 -16.12
CA LEU A 117 -13.62 -15.43 -14.97
C LEU A 117 -14.32 -15.89 -13.68
N MET A 118 -15.52 -15.38 -13.41
CA MET A 118 -16.27 -15.69 -12.19
C MET A 118 -16.63 -17.18 -12.09
N THR A 119 -16.97 -17.82 -13.22
CA THR A 119 -17.40 -19.22 -13.24
C THR A 119 -16.23 -20.21 -13.26
N LYS A 120 -15.13 -19.89 -13.94
CA LYS A 120 -14.03 -20.82 -14.16
C LYS A 120 -12.90 -20.72 -13.14
N CYS A 121 -12.72 -19.58 -12.50
CA CYS A 121 -11.58 -19.35 -11.59
C CYS A 121 -11.92 -19.48 -10.09
N ASN A 122 -13.19 -19.71 -9.72
CA ASN A 122 -13.61 -19.85 -8.31
C ASN A 122 -13.15 -18.71 -7.38
N GLY A 123 -12.96 -17.50 -7.90
CA GLY A 123 -12.52 -16.34 -7.14
C GLY A 123 -11.03 -16.28 -6.78
N ASP A 124 -10.19 -17.18 -7.32
CA ASP A 124 -8.73 -17.05 -7.25
C ASP A 124 -8.14 -16.75 -8.64
N TYR A 125 -7.80 -15.47 -8.84
CA TYR A 125 -7.25 -14.96 -10.09
C TYR A 125 -5.74 -14.68 -10.01
N LEU A 126 -5.20 -14.64 -8.79
CA LEU A 126 -3.78 -14.40 -8.53
C LEU A 126 -2.96 -15.69 -8.62
N THR A 127 -3.47 -16.75 -8.01
CA THR A 127 -2.84 -18.07 -7.95
C THR A 127 -3.76 -19.15 -8.51
N PRO A 128 -4.30 -18.97 -9.73
CA PRO A 128 -5.23 -19.93 -10.32
C PRO A 128 -4.58 -21.31 -10.43
N ASN A 129 -5.41 -22.34 -10.28
CA ASN A 129 -4.99 -23.72 -10.44
C ASN A 129 -4.34 -23.91 -11.82
N GLN A 130 -3.08 -24.33 -11.84
CA GLN A 130 -2.28 -24.47 -13.06
C GLN A 130 -2.83 -25.52 -14.04
N SER A 131 -3.65 -26.46 -13.56
CA SER A 131 -4.32 -27.43 -14.42
C SER A 131 -5.58 -26.87 -15.09
N ASN A 132 -6.09 -25.72 -14.64
CA ASN A 132 -7.26 -25.06 -15.21
C ASN A 132 -6.83 -24.09 -16.31
N THR A 133 -6.58 -24.63 -17.51
CA THR A 133 -6.11 -23.86 -18.66
C THR A 133 -7.07 -22.75 -19.08
N PHE A 134 -8.38 -22.95 -18.92
CA PHE A 134 -9.37 -21.92 -19.25
C PHE A 134 -9.29 -20.72 -18.32
N CYS A 135 -9.18 -20.94 -17.01
CA CYS A 135 -8.99 -19.83 -16.08
C CYS A 135 -7.67 -19.09 -16.35
N LEU A 136 -6.59 -19.83 -16.64
CA LEU A 136 -5.30 -19.22 -16.98
C LEU A 136 -5.41 -18.30 -18.21
N GLN A 137 -6.08 -18.75 -19.27
CA GLN A 137 -6.30 -17.95 -20.48
C GLN A 137 -7.15 -16.70 -20.22
N ASP A 138 -8.23 -16.83 -19.46
CA ASP A 138 -9.09 -15.69 -19.14
C ASP A 138 -8.36 -14.67 -18.26
N VAL A 139 -7.56 -15.13 -17.29
CA VAL A 139 -6.71 -14.27 -16.44
C VAL A 139 -5.61 -13.59 -17.25
N GLU A 140 -5.01 -14.29 -18.22
CA GLU A 140 -4.02 -13.71 -19.13
C GLU A 140 -4.66 -12.62 -20.01
N THR A 141 -5.84 -12.89 -20.55
CA THR A 141 -6.63 -11.90 -21.30
C THR A 141 -6.94 -10.67 -20.44
N PHE A 142 -7.35 -10.86 -19.19
CA PHE A 142 -7.56 -9.74 -18.25
C PHE A 142 -6.29 -8.91 -18.05
N LYS A 143 -5.12 -9.55 -17.90
CA LYS A 143 -3.84 -8.85 -17.70
C LYS A 143 -3.43 -7.98 -18.89
N GLU A 144 -3.77 -8.38 -20.11
CA GLU A 144 -3.53 -7.56 -21.31
C GLU A 144 -4.32 -6.26 -21.27
N VAL A 145 -5.56 -6.30 -20.75
CA VAL A 145 -6.41 -5.12 -20.58
C VAL A 145 -5.97 -4.28 -19.37
N GLU A 146 -5.56 -4.94 -18.28
CA GLU A 146 -5.07 -4.29 -17.06
C GLU A 146 -3.86 -3.39 -17.31
N PHE A 147 -2.99 -3.75 -18.25
CA PHE A 147 -1.81 -2.95 -18.58
C PHE A 147 -2.17 -1.54 -19.09
N TYR A 148 -3.38 -1.34 -19.63
CA TYR A 148 -3.88 -0.02 -20.08
C TYR A 148 -4.55 0.80 -18.97
N LEU A 149 -4.60 0.29 -17.73
CA LEU A 149 -5.26 0.94 -16.58
C LEU A 149 -4.30 1.69 -15.64
N HIS A 150 -3.04 1.86 -16.05
CA HIS A 150 -1.98 2.60 -15.35
C HIS A 150 -1.37 3.66 -16.26
#